data_AF-A0A179D549-F1
#
_entry.id   AF-A0A179D549-F1
#
_cell.length_a   1.000
_cell.length_b   1.000
_cell.length_c   1.000
_cell.angle_alpha   90.00
_cell.angle_beta   90.00
_cell.angle_gamma   90.00
#
_symmetry.space_group_name_H-M   'P 1'
#
loop_
_entity.id
_entity.type
_entity.pdbx_description
1 polymer ?
#
loop_
_entity_poly.entity_id
_entity_poly.type
_entity_poly.pdbx_seq_one_letter_code
_entity_poly.pdbx_strand_id
1 'polypeptide(L)'
;MKKSLWPKLCKVFWFALILWGAAFLPEHGFSGDLAGVESWRERIFQRPLFHGPSRVTRQAYGSYLQYLNALRSSVGMIPFSENQALTQAAESHARYIATNQDIGHTETPGLPYFTGVTPADRAAAAGYNYKAIGENLSWGEENFQESIDDLFSAIYHRFGFLSFYFDEIGFGKAIDDRGTVYYVYDLGTRKDPSIVATDNPLVVRWPPPGDTVPPVFYEEFPDPLPDRSVSGYPISVQFNPYKVNTVQMFSFNLYDSAGNLVSTLLMDEASDPNRRFSAFEFALFPQSRLEWGEKYTVEAIFNIDGETKDFSWEFYTRSLEFPYYRIDAFDIELPVRSGQTYAFYFVPANGTDLIRSYRYRYPSGVSVSADFIDLNTLKISLNGTLGETVSFELSDGRTLRLRISETDTAIWPGWGNCTPDGDVAPLGNRDGQVNIGDALVALRFALGLETPSDEDKCHADVAPIENGVPAPDGQITIGDALVILRKALGLITW
;
A
#
# COMPACT_ATOMS: atom_id res chain seq x y z
N MET A 1 -5.76 -61.39 -18.72
CA MET A 1 -6.09 -60.58 -17.52
C MET A 1 -5.38 -59.23 -17.70
N LYS A 2 -6.02 -58.28 -18.40
CA LYS A 2 -6.74 -57.08 -17.91
C LYS A 2 -5.87 -56.05 -17.16
N LYS A 3 -5.82 -54.85 -17.78
CA LYS A 3 -5.23 -53.57 -17.38
C LYS A 3 -5.99 -52.86 -16.24
N SER A 4 -5.30 -51.96 -15.53
CA SER A 4 -5.78 -50.74 -14.82
C SER A 4 -4.50 -50.09 -14.25
N LEU A 5 -4.01 -48.87 -14.54
CA LEU A 5 -4.52 -47.51 -14.80
C LEU A 5 -5.23 -46.85 -13.60
N TRP A 6 -4.57 -45.77 -13.13
CA TRP A 6 -4.94 -44.67 -12.20
C TRP A 6 -4.35 -44.66 -10.76
N PRO A 7 -4.08 -43.45 -10.19
CA PRO A 7 -4.78 -42.18 -10.42
C PRO A 7 -3.93 -40.97 -10.88
N LYS A 8 -4.42 -40.31 -11.94
CA LYS A 8 -4.41 -38.84 -12.09
C LYS A 8 -5.75 -38.35 -11.56
N LEU A 9 -5.78 -37.52 -10.51
CA LEU A 9 -6.94 -36.72 -10.09
C LEU A 9 -6.41 -35.55 -9.25
N CYS A 10 -7.07 -34.39 -9.37
CA CYS A 10 -6.71 -33.06 -8.83
C CYS A 10 -5.78 -32.18 -9.70
N LYS A 11 -6.19 -31.95 -10.95
CA LYS A 11 -5.94 -30.69 -11.68
C LYS A 11 -7.14 -30.39 -12.59
N VAL A 12 -8.29 -30.07 -12.01
CA VAL A 12 -9.41 -29.36 -12.66
C VAL A 12 -10.24 -28.75 -11.54
N PHE A 13 -10.02 -27.48 -11.20
CA PHE A 13 -11.01 -26.58 -10.59
C PHE A 13 -10.40 -25.18 -10.54
N TRP A 14 -10.40 -24.51 -11.69
CA TRP A 14 -10.46 -23.05 -11.88
C TRP A 14 -10.33 -22.82 -13.39
N PHE A 15 -11.46 -22.89 -14.11
CA PHE A 15 -11.69 -22.35 -15.46
C PHE A 15 -13.09 -22.78 -15.90
N ALA A 16 -14.11 -21.99 -15.56
CA ALA A 16 -15.44 -22.05 -16.19
C ALA A 16 -16.26 -20.80 -15.83
N LEU A 17 -15.90 -19.65 -16.39
CA LEU A 17 -16.83 -18.59 -16.85
C LEU A 17 -15.98 -17.55 -17.58
N ILE A 18 -16.57 -16.89 -18.58
CA ILE A 18 -15.92 -16.07 -19.62
C ILE A 18 -15.39 -16.88 -20.80
N LEU A 19 -16.31 -17.50 -21.54
CA LEU A 19 -16.22 -17.63 -22.99
C LEU A 19 -17.64 -17.71 -23.56
N TRP A 20 -18.24 -16.55 -23.81
CA TRP A 20 -19.12 -16.27 -24.96
C TRP A 20 -19.41 -14.77 -24.98
N GLY A 21 -18.92 -14.07 -26.02
CA GLY A 21 -19.19 -12.64 -26.22
C GLY A 21 -18.01 -11.78 -26.66
N ALA A 22 -17.02 -12.30 -27.39
CA ALA A 22 -16.11 -11.45 -28.15
C ALA A 22 -16.70 -11.23 -29.55
N ALA A 23 -17.37 -10.10 -29.73
CA ALA A 23 -17.59 -9.50 -31.04
C ALA A 23 -17.01 -8.09 -30.99
N PHE A 24 -16.07 -7.82 -31.91
CA PHE A 24 -15.57 -6.48 -32.24
C PHE A 24 -16.71 -5.45 -32.33
N LEU A 25 -16.48 -4.21 -31.88
CA LEU A 25 -16.69 -2.95 -32.63
C LEU A 25 -16.51 -1.70 -31.71
N PRO A 26 -16.27 -0.50 -32.29
CA PRO A 26 -15.55 0.62 -31.68
C PRO A 26 -16.45 1.60 -30.92
N GLU A 27 -15.83 2.62 -30.32
CA GLU A 27 -16.48 3.84 -29.83
C GLU A 27 -17.47 4.41 -30.85
N HIS A 28 -18.76 4.16 -30.64
CA HIS A 28 -19.84 4.91 -31.27
C HIS A 28 -20.88 5.27 -30.21
N GLY A 29 -20.93 6.57 -29.88
CA GLY A 29 -22.04 7.16 -29.17
C GLY A 29 -23.32 7.02 -30.00
N PHE A 30 -24.32 6.37 -29.41
CA PHE A 30 -25.70 6.49 -29.85
C PHE A 30 -26.40 7.48 -28.92
N SER A 31 -26.73 8.67 -29.43
CA SER A 31 -27.73 9.55 -28.83
C SER A 31 -29.11 9.16 -29.34
N GLY A 32 -29.97 8.73 -28.42
CA GLY A 32 -31.39 8.55 -28.65
C GLY A 32 -32.15 9.22 -27.51
N ASP A 33 -32.68 10.41 -27.78
CA ASP A 33 -33.54 11.16 -26.86
C ASP A 33 -34.83 10.39 -26.58
N LEU A 34 -34.94 9.84 -25.37
CA LEU A 34 -36.21 9.57 -24.67
C LEU A 34 -35.98 9.83 -23.17
N ALA A 35 -36.88 10.60 -22.56
CA ALA A 35 -36.80 11.03 -21.17
C ALA A 35 -36.66 9.85 -20.17
N GLY A 36 -35.67 9.92 -19.29
CA GLY A 36 -35.59 9.13 -18.05
C GLY A 36 -34.83 7.80 -18.10
N VAL A 37 -33.62 7.74 -18.66
CA VAL A 37 -32.80 6.52 -18.65
C VAL A 37 -31.70 6.62 -17.58
N GLU A 38 -31.92 5.94 -16.44
CA GLU A 38 -30.85 5.64 -15.47
C GLU A 38 -29.82 4.72 -16.12
N SER A 39 -28.59 5.19 -16.31
CA SER A 39 -27.50 4.39 -16.88
C SER A 39 -26.68 3.71 -15.79
N TRP A 40 -26.48 2.40 -15.91
CA TRP A 40 -25.50 1.66 -15.11
C TRP A 40 -24.10 1.74 -15.71
N ARG A 41 -23.08 1.89 -14.86
CA ARG A 41 -21.67 1.70 -15.21
C ARG A 41 -21.03 0.71 -14.24
N GLU A 42 -20.22 -0.22 -14.76
CA GLU A 42 -19.47 -1.22 -13.99
C GLU A 42 -17.97 -1.01 -14.17
N ARG A 43 -17.21 -1.12 -13.08
CA ARG A 43 -15.75 -1.14 -13.09
C ARG A 43 -15.25 -2.33 -12.27
N ILE A 44 -14.42 -3.14 -12.90
CA ILE A 44 -13.69 -4.23 -12.25
C ILE A 44 -12.28 -3.73 -11.93
N PHE A 45 -11.78 -4.09 -10.75
CA PHE A 45 -10.39 -3.90 -10.37
C PHE A 45 -9.52 -4.72 -11.33
N GLN A 46 -8.78 -4.03 -12.19
CA GLN A 46 -8.05 -4.67 -13.29
C GLN A 46 -6.60 -5.03 -12.96
N ARG A 47 -6.18 -4.90 -11.68
CA ARG A 47 -4.79 -5.15 -11.27
C ARG A 47 -4.65 -6.46 -10.48
N PRO A 48 -3.48 -7.13 -10.50
CA PRO A 48 -3.24 -8.34 -9.71
C PRO A 48 -3.30 -8.09 -8.20
N LEU A 49 -3.37 -9.13 -7.38
CA LEU A 49 -3.66 -9.02 -5.94
C LEU A 49 -2.50 -8.53 -5.06
N PHE A 50 -1.34 -8.28 -5.66
CA PHE A 50 -0.09 -7.89 -4.98
C PHE A 50 0.00 -6.43 -4.51
N HIS A 51 -1.09 -5.65 -4.55
CA HIS A 51 -1.01 -4.18 -4.49
C HIS A 51 -1.02 -3.59 -3.07
N GLY A 52 0.06 -2.94 -2.65
CA GLY A 52 -0.05 -1.78 -1.77
C GLY A 52 -0.72 -0.62 -2.52
N PRO A 53 -1.33 0.36 -1.82
CA PRO A 53 -1.88 1.52 -2.48
C PRO A 53 -0.74 2.40 -3.02
N SER A 54 -0.95 3.10 -4.14
CA SER A 54 0.04 3.95 -4.83
C SER A 54 0.08 5.40 -4.29
N ARG A 55 1.27 6.04 -4.35
CA ARG A 55 1.71 7.35 -3.83
C ARG A 55 2.05 7.47 -2.35
N VAL A 56 3.24 7.02 -1.96
CA VAL A 56 4.05 7.83 -1.03
C VAL A 56 4.66 8.94 -1.86
N THR A 57 4.60 10.20 -1.41
CA THR A 57 5.45 11.29 -1.92
C THR A 57 6.91 11.03 -1.53
N ARG A 58 7.47 9.89 -1.93
CA ARG A 58 8.91 9.70 -1.97
C ARG A 58 9.42 10.51 -3.17
N GLN A 59 10.59 11.11 -2.98
CA GLN A 59 11.32 11.85 -4.01
C GLN A 59 11.20 11.13 -5.36
N ALA A 60 10.92 11.84 -6.46
CA ALA A 60 10.91 11.20 -7.77
C ALA A 60 12.32 10.65 -8.05
N TYR A 61 12.50 9.34 -7.94
CA TYR A 61 13.78 8.69 -8.20
C TYR A 61 13.96 8.54 -9.71
N GLY A 62 15.17 8.81 -10.20
CA GLY A 62 15.48 8.74 -11.62
C GLY A 62 15.61 7.29 -12.14
N SER A 63 15.76 6.31 -11.26
CA SER A 63 15.87 4.89 -11.61
C SER A 63 15.43 3.94 -10.49
N TYR A 64 15.11 2.70 -10.88
CA TYR A 64 14.79 1.60 -9.94
C TYR A 64 15.93 1.37 -8.94
N LEU A 65 17.18 1.42 -9.40
CA LEU A 65 18.36 1.15 -8.57
C LEU A 65 18.53 2.21 -7.49
N GLN A 66 18.32 3.48 -7.83
CA GLN A 66 18.38 4.56 -6.84
C GLN A 66 17.31 4.38 -5.77
N TYR A 67 16.09 4.02 -6.18
CA TYR A 67 14.98 3.80 -5.24
C TYR A 67 15.25 2.61 -4.31
N LEU A 68 15.56 1.45 -4.88
CA LEU A 68 15.83 0.23 -4.13
C LEU A 68 17.03 0.40 -3.18
N ASN A 69 18.10 1.07 -3.62
CA ASN A 69 19.25 1.34 -2.76
C ASN A 69 18.94 2.35 -1.65
N ALA A 70 17.99 3.28 -1.85
CA ALA A 70 17.53 4.14 -0.77
C ALA A 70 16.79 3.33 0.32
N LEU A 71 15.93 2.38 -0.08
CA LEU A 71 15.25 1.46 0.85
C LEU A 71 16.24 0.52 1.57
N ARG A 72 17.25 0.00 0.87
CA ARG A 72 18.31 -0.80 1.49
C ARG A 72 19.12 0.03 2.49
N SER A 73 19.50 1.24 2.10
CA SER A 73 20.31 2.12 2.95
C SER A 73 19.55 2.58 4.21
N SER A 74 18.22 2.74 4.16
CA SER A 74 17.42 3.15 5.33
C SER A 74 17.44 2.12 6.46
N VAL A 75 17.72 0.86 6.15
CA VAL A 75 17.93 -0.22 7.14
C VAL A 75 19.41 -0.61 7.31
N GLY A 76 20.33 0.21 6.80
CA GLY A 76 21.78 0.03 6.94
C GLY A 76 22.38 -1.04 6.03
N MET A 77 21.62 -1.61 5.08
CA MET A 77 22.14 -2.58 4.11
C MET A 77 23.05 -1.90 3.10
N ILE A 78 24.04 -2.64 2.58
CA ILE A 78 24.89 -2.14 1.51
C ILE A 78 24.06 -1.93 0.22
N PRO A 79 24.36 -0.90 -0.59
CA PRO A 79 23.68 -0.71 -1.88
C PRO A 79 24.06 -1.83 -2.86
N PHE A 80 23.12 -2.21 -3.72
CA PHE A 80 23.40 -3.04 -4.88
C PHE A 80 24.16 -2.27 -5.96
N SER A 81 25.03 -2.97 -6.68
CA SER A 81 25.62 -2.52 -7.94
C SER A 81 24.90 -3.17 -9.12
N GLU A 82 24.62 -2.41 -10.18
CA GLU A 82 24.00 -2.99 -11.37
C GLU A 82 24.98 -3.90 -12.13
N ASN A 83 24.49 -5.05 -12.59
CA ASN A 83 25.27 -6.01 -13.38
C ASN A 83 24.58 -6.31 -14.71
N GLN A 84 25.28 -6.05 -15.82
CA GLN A 84 24.72 -6.18 -17.16
C GLN A 84 24.27 -7.61 -17.52
N ALA A 85 24.95 -8.64 -17.03
CA ALA A 85 24.56 -10.03 -17.32
C ALA A 85 23.27 -10.40 -16.58
N LEU A 86 23.10 -9.94 -15.33
CA LEU A 86 21.83 -10.07 -14.60
C LEU A 86 20.72 -9.26 -15.28
N THR A 87 21.00 -8.04 -15.75
CA THR A 87 20.03 -7.24 -16.51
C THR A 87 19.58 -7.96 -17.78
N GLN A 88 20.51 -8.58 -18.51
CA GLN A 88 20.17 -9.36 -19.70
C GLN A 88 19.30 -10.59 -19.36
N ALA A 89 19.60 -11.29 -18.27
CA ALA A 89 18.80 -12.41 -17.80
C ALA A 89 17.38 -11.96 -17.42
N ALA A 90 17.26 -10.91 -16.60
CA ALA A 90 15.99 -10.35 -16.17
C ALA A 90 15.14 -9.82 -17.33
N GLU A 91 15.74 -9.10 -18.29
CA GLU A 91 15.04 -8.65 -19.51
C GLU A 91 14.53 -9.82 -20.36
N SER A 92 15.34 -10.86 -20.51
CA SER A 92 14.98 -12.05 -21.29
C SER A 92 13.83 -12.79 -20.61
N HIS A 93 13.87 -12.92 -19.30
CA HIS A 93 12.82 -13.57 -18.53
C HIS A 93 11.51 -12.77 -18.53
N ALA A 94 11.58 -11.44 -18.37
CA ALA A 94 10.41 -10.57 -18.48
C ALA A 94 9.73 -10.74 -19.85
N ARG A 95 10.51 -10.81 -20.95
CA ARG A 95 9.98 -11.08 -22.30
C ARG A 95 9.38 -12.48 -22.42
N TYR A 96 10.01 -13.49 -21.80
CA TYR A 96 9.47 -14.85 -21.73
C TYR A 96 8.10 -14.87 -21.05
N ILE A 97 7.97 -14.27 -19.86
CA ILE A 97 6.71 -14.24 -19.11
C ILE A 97 5.63 -13.50 -19.91
N ALA A 98 5.95 -12.31 -20.42
CA ALA A 98 5.01 -11.50 -21.19
C ALA A 98 4.50 -12.21 -22.46
N THR A 99 5.37 -12.99 -23.12
CA THR A 99 5.01 -13.73 -24.34
C THR A 99 4.20 -14.98 -24.06
N ASN A 100 4.58 -15.74 -23.02
CA ASN A 100 4.03 -17.07 -22.77
C ASN A 100 2.87 -17.07 -21.76
N GLN A 101 2.62 -15.95 -21.09
CA GLN A 101 1.60 -15.82 -20.02
C GLN A 101 1.80 -16.85 -18.90
N ASP A 102 3.07 -17.19 -18.64
CA ASP A 102 3.52 -18.16 -17.65
C ASP A 102 4.24 -17.41 -16.52
N ILE A 103 3.45 -16.95 -15.55
CA ILE A 103 3.94 -16.12 -14.43
C ILE A 103 4.58 -17.04 -13.39
N GLY A 104 5.88 -16.88 -13.20
CA GLY A 104 6.64 -17.60 -12.19
C GLY A 104 8.13 -17.53 -12.47
N HIS A 105 8.93 -18.13 -11.58
CA HIS A 105 10.39 -18.07 -11.64
C HIS A 105 11.03 -19.03 -12.66
N THR A 106 10.22 -19.88 -13.30
CA THR A 106 10.72 -20.96 -14.16
C THR A 106 10.30 -20.81 -15.61
N GLU A 107 11.18 -21.21 -16.53
CA GLU A 107 10.85 -21.29 -17.95
C GLU A 107 10.68 -22.74 -18.41
N THR A 108 9.77 -22.95 -19.36
CA THR A 108 9.51 -24.24 -19.99
C THR A 108 10.33 -24.39 -21.27
N PRO A 109 11.20 -25.41 -21.38
CA PRO A 109 12.00 -25.65 -22.57
C PRO A 109 11.15 -25.75 -23.85
N GLY A 110 11.58 -25.06 -24.90
CA GLY A 110 10.96 -25.08 -26.23
C GLY A 110 9.87 -24.01 -26.44
N LEU A 111 9.52 -23.23 -25.42
CA LEU A 111 8.68 -22.04 -25.60
C LEU A 111 9.48 -20.85 -26.14
N PRO A 112 8.82 -19.90 -26.85
CA PRO A 112 9.45 -18.66 -27.30
C PRO A 112 10.18 -17.92 -26.18
N TYR A 113 11.34 -17.34 -26.51
CA TYR A 113 12.22 -16.61 -25.58
C TYR A 113 12.81 -17.44 -24.43
N PHE A 114 12.73 -18.78 -24.48
CA PHE A 114 13.42 -19.64 -23.51
C PHE A 114 14.94 -19.38 -23.49
N THR A 115 15.48 -19.13 -22.31
CA THR A 115 16.90 -18.91 -22.03
C THR A 115 17.45 -19.84 -20.95
N GLY A 116 16.60 -20.36 -20.05
CA GLY A 116 17.00 -21.27 -18.99
C GLY A 116 15.87 -21.58 -18.00
N VAL A 117 15.84 -22.79 -17.44
CA VAL A 117 14.72 -23.25 -16.61
C VAL A 117 14.61 -22.47 -15.31
N THR A 118 15.72 -22.26 -14.60
CA THR A 118 15.74 -21.53 -13.30
C THR A 118 16.42 -20.16 -13.44
N PRO A 119 16.25 -19.23 -12.48
CA PRO A 119 16.97 -17.96 -12.50
C PRO A 119 18.49 -18.14 -12.61
N ALA A 120 19.02 -19.17 -11.94
CA ALA A 120 20.43 -19.53 -12.00
C ALA A 120 20.88 -20.00 -13.40
N ASP A 121 20.06 -20.78 -14.10
CA ASP A 121 20.34 -21.21 -15.47
C ASP A 121 20.34 -20.02 -16.43
N ARG A 122 19.38 -19.11 -16.29
CA ARG A 122 19.27 -17.88 -17.10
C ARG A 122 20.45 -16.94 -16.85
N ALA A 123 20.82 -16.71 -15.60
CA ALA A 123 21.98 -15.91 -15.23
C ALA A 123 23.28 -16.50 -15.82
N ALA A 124 23.48 -17.83 -15.72
CA ALA A 124 24.62 -18.50 -16.33
C ALA A 124 24.62 -18.39 -17.87
N ALA A 125 23.46 -18.54 -18.51
CA ALA A 125 23.30 -18.38 -19.96
C ALA A 125 23.63 -16.95 -20.43
N ALA A 126 23.34 -15.94 -19.60
CA ALA A 126 23.74 -14.55 -19.82
C ALA A 126 25.23 -14.26 -19.48
N GLY A 127 25.98 -15.28 -19.03
CA GLY A 127 27.41 -15.16 -18.71
C GLY A 127 27.72 -14.68 -17.31
N TYR A 128 26.74 -14.67 -16.39
CA TYR A 128 26.95 -14.30 -15.00
C TYR A 128 27.52 -15.47 -14.18
N ASN A 129 28.77 -15.34 -13.72
CA ASN A 129 29.45 -16.35 -12.91
C ASN A 129 29.06 -16.23 -11.43
N TYR A 130 27.87 -16.70 -11.09
CA TYR A 130 27.30 -16.53 -9.75
C TYR A 130 27.94 -17.41 -8.68
N LYS A 131 27.87 -16.93 -7.44
CA LYS A 131 28.03 -17.72 -6.21
C LYS A 131 26.72 -17.89 -5.45
N ALA A 132 25.81 -16.94 -5.59
CA ALA A 132 24.42 -17.03 -5.17
C ALA A 132 23.55 -16.25 -6.17
N ILE A 133 22.29 -16.69 -6.31
CA ILE A 133 21.27 -16.06 -7.16
C ILE A 133 19.94 -16.04 -6.40
N GLY A 134 19.22 -14.93 -6.56
CA GLY A 134 17.82 -14.78 -6.18
C GLY A 134 17.06 -14.06 -7.29
N GLU A 135 15.74 -14.10 -7.23
CA GLU A 135 14.88 -13.38 -8.18
C GLU A 135 13.63 -12.89 -7.45
N ASN A 136 13.26 -11.65 -7.71
CA ASN A 136 11.93 -11.12 -7.43
C ASN A 136 11.27 -10.75 -8.76
N LEU A 137 9.96 -10.94 -8.86
CA LEU A 137 9.19 -10.50 -10.01
C LEU A 137 7.81 -10.01 -9.59
N SER A 138 7.28 -9.04 -10.33
CA SER A 138 5.93 -8.53 -10.16
C SER A 138 5.30 -8.24 -11.53
N TRP A 139 3.99 -7.97 -11.56
CA TRP A 139 3.32 -7.62 -12.81
C TRP A 139 2.09 -6.76 -12.55
N GLY A 140 1.71 -5.95 -13.53
CA GLY A 140 0.51 -5.10 -13.49
C GLY A 140 0.70 -3.75 -12.81
N GLU A 141 1.85 -3.49 -12.18
CA GLU A 141 2.16 -2.19 -11.59
C GLU A 141 2.48 -1.13 -12.66
N GLU A 142 2.16 0.14 -12.40
CA GLU A 142 2.31 1.21 -13.40
C GLU A 142 3.78 1.60 -13.64
N ASN A 143 4.58 1.51 -12.60
CA ASN A 143 5.97 1.94 -12.58
C ASN A 143 6.81 1.08 -11.63
N PHE A 144 8.13 1.22 -11.71
CA PHE A 144 9.05 0.43 -10.89
C PHE A 144 8.97 0.75 -9.40
N GLN A 145 8.47 1.93 -9.00
CA GLN A 145 8.36 2.29 -7.58
C GLN A 145 7.23 1.50 -6.94
N GLU A 146 6.07 1.43 -7.62
CA GLU A 146 4.95 0.59 -7.22
C GLU A 146 5.34 -0.90 -7.18
N SER A 147 6.00 -1.40 -8.22
CA SER A 147 6.54 -2.78 -8.24
C SER A 147 7.44 -3.08 -7.03
N ILE A 148 8.37 -2.17 -6.71
CA ILE A 148 9.26 -2.36 -5.55
C ILE A 148 8.47 -2.26 -4.24
N ASP A 149 7.57 -1.30 -4.07
CA ASP A 149 6.77 -1.13 -2.86
C ASP A 149 5.88 -2.35 -2.57
N ASP A 150 5.28 -2.93 -3.62
CA ASP A 150 4.47 -4.14 -3.54
C ASP A 150 5.31 -5.36 -3.15
N LEU A 151 6.48 -5.52 -3.78
CA LEU A 151 7.45 -6.57 -3.41
C LEU A 151 8.03 -6.38 -1.99
N PHE A 152 8.11 -5.15 -1.49
CA PHE A 152 8.45 -4.89 -0.07
C PHE A 152 7.26 -5.15 0.86
N SER A 153 6.03 -5.11 0.38
CA SER A 153 4.84 -5.48 1.18
C SER A 153 4.75 -7.00 1.34
N ALA A 154 5.20 -7.74 0.33
CA ALA A 154 5.25 -9.20 0.27
C ALA A 154 6.48 -9.76 1.02
N ILE A 155 6.28 -10.64 2.02
CA ILE A 155 7.31 -10.94 3.01
C ILE A 155 8.48 -11.72 2.43
N TYR A 156 8.23 -12.70 1.54
CA TYR A 156 9.30 -13.50 0.96
C TYR A 156 10.12 -12.66 -0.03
N HIS A 157 9.47 -11.79 -0.79
CA HIS A 157 10.13 -10.89 -1.74
C HIS A 157 10.93 -9.79 -1.02
N ARG A 158 10.41 -9.24 0.09
CA ARG A 158 11.14 -8.32 0.96
C ARG A 158 12.45 -8.94 1.44
N PHE A 159 12.42 -10.18 1.93
CA PHE A 159 13.64 -10.88 2.36
C PHE A 159 14.60 -11.13 1.19
N GLY A 160 14.09 -11.33 -0.03
CA GLY A 160 14.91 -11.32 -1.24
C GLY A 160 15.66 -10.00 -1.42
N PHE A 161 14.96 -8.86 -1.42
CA PHE A 161 15.58 -7.54 -1.58
C PHE A 161 16.45 -7.09 -0.42
N LEU A 162 16.21 -7.61 0.78
CA LEU A 162 16.97 -7.32 2.00
C LEU A 162 17.93 -8.46 2.37
N SER A 163 18.18 -9.39 1.44
CA SER A 163 19.08 -10.51 1.65
C SER A 163 20.50 -10.05 1.95
N PHE A 164 21.12 -10.66 2.97
CA PHE A 164 22.50 -10.41 3.35
C PHE A 164 23.53 -10.94 2.35
N TYR A 165 23.11 -11.75 1.38
CA TYR A 165 24.01 -12.51 0.49
C TYR A 165 24.26 -11.86 -0.87
N PHE A 166 23.50 -10.84 -1.24
CA PHE A 166 23.55 -10.22 -2.58
C PHE A 166 24.14 -8.81 -2.53
N ASP A 167 24.96 -8.48 -3.53
CA ASP A 167 25.55 -7.15 -3.74
C ASP A 167 25.42 -6.64 -5.19
N GLU A 168 24.91 -7.47 -6.09
CA GLU A 168 24.65 -7.13 -7.49
C GLU A 168 23.17 -7.36 -7.84
N ILE A 169 22.64 -6.55 -8.77
CA ILE A 169 21.26 -6.66 -9.28
C ILE A 169 21.20 -6.42 -10.79
N GLY A 170 20.25 -7.06 -11.45
CA GLY A 170 19.79 -6.75 -12.80
C GLY A 170 18.29 -6.54 -12.84
N PHE A 171 17.82 -5.74 -13.80
CA PHE A 171 16.41 -5.38 -13.93
C PHE A 171 15.89 -5.59 -15.35
N GLY A 172 14.71 -6.20 -15.46
CA GLY A 172 14.01 -6.43 -16.71
C GLY A 172 12.59 -5.89 -16.66
N LYS A 173 12.14 -5.30 -17.77
CA LYS A 173 10.74 -4.89 -17.97
C LYS A 173 10.24 -5.37 -19.33
N ALA A 174 9.06 -5.96 -19.36
CA ALA A 174 8.35 -6.28 -20.59
C ALA A 174 6.87 -5.91 -20.48
N ILE A 175 6.20 -5.77 -21.62
CA ILE A 175 4.76 -5.49 -21.70
C ILE A 175 4.16 -6.49 -22.67
N ASP A 176 3.06 -7.14 -22.30
CA ASP A 176 2.34 -8.04 -23.20
C ASP A 176 1.36 -7.29 -24.13
N ASP A 177 0.74 -8.02 -25.05
CA ASP A 177 -0.21 -7.47 -26.03
C ASP A 177 -1.48 -6.87 -25.38
N ARG A 178 -1.75 -7.16 -24.10
CA ARG A 178 -2.87 -6.60 -23.34
C ARG A 178 -2.48 -5.33 -22.57
N GLY A 179 -1.21 -4.92 -22.64
CA GLY A 179 -0.67 -3.79 -21.90
C GLY A 179 -0.30 -4.11 -20.46
N THR A 180 -0.33 -5.39 -20.04
CA THR A 180 0.15 -5.78 -18.71
C THR A 180 1.67 -5.69 -18.69
N VAL A 181 2.20 -4.98 -17.69
CA VAL A 181 3.63 -4.79 -17.49
C VAL A 181 4.17 -5.89 -16.58
N TYR A 182 5.36 -6.39 -16.87
CA TYR A 182 6.06 -7.41 -16.06
C TYR A 182 7.43 -6.86 -15.66
N TYR A 183 7.77 -7.00 -14.39
CA TYR A 183 9.04 -6.57 -13.79
C TYR A 183 9.78 -7.78 -13.24
N VAL A 184 11.08 -7.89 -13.56
CA VAL A 184 11.96 -8.95 -13.06
C VAL A 184 13.22 -8.30 -12.47
N TYR A 185 13.60 -8.76 -11.29
CA TYR A 185 14.77 -8.31 -10.54
C TYR A 185 15.64 -9.52 -10.21
N ASP A 186 16.70 -9.72 -10.98
CA ASP A 186 17.67 -10.78 -10.72
C ASP A 186 18.72 -10.27 -9.72
N LEU A 187 18.85 -10.95 -8.58
CA LEU A 187 19.75 -10.62 -7.49
C LEU A 187 20.92 -11.60 -7.50
N GLY A 188 22.13 -11.13 -7.22
CA GLY A 188 23.29 -12.02 -7.23
C GLY A 188 24.51 -11.53 -6.49
N THR A 189 25.49 -12.42 -6.40
CA THR A 189 26.87 -12.05 -6.13
C THR A 189 27.83 -12.95 -6.88
N ARG A 190 28.96 -12.39 -7.32
CA ARG A 190 30.13 -13.14 -7.82
C ARG A 190 31.16 -13.43 -6.74
N LYS A 191 31.02 -12.82 -5.55
CA LYS A 191 31.90 -12.98 -4.40
C LYS A 191 31.45 -14.16 -3.56
N ASP A 192 32.29 -14.60 -2.64
CA ASP A 192 31.82 -15.49 -1.57
C ASP A 192 30.69 -14.77 -0.78
N PRO A 193 29.50 -15.37 -0.63
CA PRO A 193 28.38 -14.72 0.08
C PRO A 193 28.69 -14.30 1.51
N SER A 194 29.64 -14.97 2.19
CA SER A 194 30.09 -14.58 3.53
C SER A 194 30.77 -13.21 3.56
N ILE A 195 31.47 -12.83 2.48
CA ILE A 195 32.12 -11.51 2.37
C ILE A 195 31.02 -10.45 2.28
N VAL A 196 30.03 -10.66 1.41
CA VAL A 196 28.90 -9.74 1.23
C VAL A 196 28.10 -9.58 2.53
N ALA A 197 27.81 -10.69 3.19
CA ALA A 197 27.05 -10.67 4.43
C ALA A 197 27.80 -10.00 5.58
N THR A 198 29.13 -10.09 5.63
CA THR A 198 29.93 -9.42 6.67
C THR A 198 29.85 -7.89 6.57
N ASP A 199 29.67 -7.34 5.36
CA ASP A 199 29.52 -5.90 5.14
C ASP A 199 28.12 -5.38 5.50
N ASN A 200 27.12 -6.25 5.57
CA ASN A 200 25.74 -5.92 5.92
C ASN A 200 25.51 -5.81 7.45
N PRO A 201 24.43 -5.16 7.92
CA PRO A 201 24.17 -4.94 9.34
C PRO A 201 23.94 -6.25 10.10
N LEU A 202 24.01 -6.19 11.42
CA LEU A 202 23.70 -7.34 12.30
C LEU A 202 22.20 -7.66 12.31
N VAL A 203 21.36 -6.63 12.28
CA VAL A 203 19.90 -6.72 12.34
C VAL A 203 19.28 -5.74 11.35
N VAL A 204 18.21 -6.17 10.70
CA VAL A 204 17.36 -5.37 9.82
C VAL A 204 15.96 -5.35 10.42
N ARG A 205 15.40 -4.16 10.61
CA ARG A 205 14.02 -3.96 11.09
C ARG A 205 13.22 -3.28 9.98
N TRP A 206 12.04 -3.82 9.70
CA TRP A 206 11.12 -3.28 8.71
C TRP A 206 9.71 -3.16 9.30
N PRO A 207 8.97 -2.06 9.09
CA PRO A 207 9.41 -0.83 8.43
C PRO A 207 10.61 -0.18 9.15
N PRO A 208 11.45 0.57 8.44
CA PRO A 208 12.52 1.33 9.08
C PRO A 208 11.94 2.29 10.15
N PRO A 209 12.65 2.55 11.27
CA PRO A 209 12.19 3.50 12.28
C PRO A 209 11.84 4.87 11.68
N GLY A 210 10.61 5.31 11.93
CA GLY A 210 10.05 6.58 11.45
C GLY A 210 9.62 6.59 9.99
N ASP A 211 9.73 5.47 9.25
CA ASP A 211 9.32 5.41 7.85
C ASP A 211 7.79 5.29 7.70
N THR A 212 7.32 5.57 6.49
CA THR A 212 5.91 5.48 6.11
C THR A 212 5.67 4.32 5.16
N VAL A 213 4.69 3.48 5.47
CA VAL A 213 4.30 2.31 4.67
C VAL A 213 2.81 2.33 4.34
N PRO A 214 2.36 1.55 3.34
CA PRO A 214 0.96 1.20 3.20
C PRO A 214 0.30 0.72 4.50
N PRO A 215 -1.02 0.89 4.67
CA PRO A 215 -1.74 0.32 5.81
C PRO A 215 -2.06 -1.18 5.67
N VAL A 216 -1.89 -1.74 4.47
CA VAL A 216 -2.52 -3.01 4.08
C VAL A 216 -1.51 -3.94 3.40
N PHE A 217 -1.73 -5.23 3.60
CA PHE A 217 -1.17 -6.33 2.81
C PHE A 217 -2.34 -7.16 2.28
N TYR A 218 -2.25 -7.61 1.03
CA TYR A 218 -3.24 -8.48 0.42
C TYR A 218 -2.70 -9.90 0.28
N GLU A 219 -2.36 -10.32 -0.94
CA GLU A 219 -1.87 -11.67 -1.21
C GLU A 219 -0.46 -11.63 -1.79
N GLU A 220 0.27 -12.71 -1.57
CA GLU A 220 1.60 -12.97 -2.14
C GLU A 220 1.61 -14.36 -2.80
N PHE A 221 2.55 -14.61 -3.70
CA PHE A 221 2.83 -15.95 -4.20
C PHE A 221 4.31 -16.31 -3.98
N PRO A 222 4.62 -17.36 -3.20
CA PRO A 222 3.69 -18.19 -2.43
C PRO A 222 3.03 -17.40 -1.29
N ASP A 223 1.85 -17.82 -0.85
CA ASP A 223 1.02 -17.05 0.09
C ASP A 223 1.37 -17.37 1.55
N PRO A 224 1.88 -16.40 2.35
CA PRO A 224 2.17 -16.59 3.76
C PRO A 224 0.90 -16.71 4.63
N LEU A 225 -0.24 -16.18 4.19
CA LEU A 225 -1.50 -16.14 4.96
C LEU A 225 -2.66 -16.82 4.22
N PRO A 226 -2.63 -18.16 4.03
CA PRO A 226 -3.57 -18.86 3.15
C PRO A 226 -5.05 -18.80 3.55
N ASP A 227 -5.37 -18.37 4.77
CA ASP A 227 -6.73 -18.17 5.27
C ASP A 227 -7.23 -16.70 5.13
N ARG A 228 -6.43 -15.80 4.55
CA ARG A 228 -6.66 -14.35 4.56
C ARG A 228 -6.17 -13.72 3.26
N SER A 229 -7.05 -12.97 2.60
CA SER A 229 -6.73 -12.16 1.42
C SER A 229 -6.49 -10.69 1.73
N VAL A 230 -6.70 -10.26 2.99
CA VAL A 230 -6.41 -8.90 3.47
C VAL A 230 -5.97 -8.92 4.93
N SER A 231 -4.89 -8.19 5.21
CA SER A 231 -4.34 -7.97 6.55
C SER A 231 -3.71 -6.58 6.65
N GLY A 232 -3.17 -6.23 7.82
CA GLY A 232 -2.31 -5.06 7.93
C GLY A 232 -0.94 -5.30 7.31
N TYR A 233 -0.22 -4.22 7.04
CA TYR A 233 1.14 -4.28 6.49
C TYR A 233 2.09 -5.07 7.41
N PRO A 234 2.85 -6.06 6.90
CA PRO A 234 3.69 -6.89 7.73
C PRO A 234 4.93 -6.16 8.23
N ILE A 235 5.22 -6.35 9.52
CA ILE A 235 6.46 -5.92 10.18
C ILE A 235 7.41 -7.11 10.18
N SER A 236 8.72 -6.89 10.09
CA SER A 236 9.71 -7.97 10.13
C SER A 236 11.02 -7.58 10.77
N VAL A 237 11.68 -8.57 11.36
CA VAL A 237 13.04 -8.48 11.87
C VAL A 237 13.87 -9.61 11.27
N GLN A 238 15.03 -9.28 10.72
CA GLN A 238 16.00 -10.24 10.17
C GLN A 238 17.33 -10.07 10.90
N PHE A 239 17.96 -11.18 11.27
CA PHE A 239 19.29 -11.20 11.86
C PHE A 239 20.29 -11.80 10.90
N ASN A 240 21.48 -11.21 10.84
CA ASN A 240 22.51 -11.63 9.92
C ASN A 240 23.22 -12.90 10.43
N PRO A 241 23.08 -14.05 9.76
CA PRO A 241 23.59 -15.32 10.26
C PRO A 241 25.12 -15.44 10.24
N TYR A 242 25.84 -14.45 9.71
CA TYR A 242 27.30 -14.37 9.82
C TYR A 242 27.78 -13.51 10.99
N LYS A 243 26.85 -12.82 11.67
CA LYS A 243 27.13 -11.97 12.83
C LYS A 243 26.51 -12.47 14.13
N VAL A 244 25.53 -13.37 14.03
CA VAL A 244 24.86 -14.00 15.17
C VAL A 244 24.81 -15.52 14.95
N ASN A 245 24.89 -16.29 16.04
CA ASN A 245 24.85 -17.76 15.97
C ASN A 245 23.46 -18.31 16.31
N THR A 246 22.78 -17.68 17.25
CA THR A 246 21.48 -18.11 17.78
C THR A 246 20.58 -16.90 18.03
N VAL A 247 19.32 -17.04 17.62
CA VAL A 247 18.27 -16.06 17.90
C VAL A 247 17.05 -16.80 18.42
N GLN A 248 16.49 -16.32 19.53
CA GLN A 248 15.22 -16.77 20.05
C GLN A 248 14.34 -15.55 20.31
N MET A 249 13.14 -15.55 19.74
CA MET A 249 12.15 -14.51 20.00
C MET A 249 11.39 -14.82 21.29
N PHE A 250 11.27 -13.83 22.18
CA PHE A 250 10.46 -13.91 23.40
C PHE A 250 9.14 -13.15 23.26
N SER A 251 9.15 -11.99 22.60
CA SER A 251 7.94 -11.23 22.29
C SER A 251 8.12 -10.42 21.02
N PHE A 252 7.01 -10.17 20.31
CA PHE A 252 6.97 -9.30 19.14
C PHE A 252 5.53 -8.76 19.02
N ASN A 253 5.34 -7.51 19.43
CA ASN A 253 4.05 -6.87 19.61
C ASN A 253 3.98 -5.57 18.80
N LEU A 254 2.75 -5.18 18.47
CA LEU A 254 2.42 -3.95 17.77
C LEU A 254 1.36 -3.19 18.57
N TYR A 255 1.53 -1.88 18.72
CA TYR A 255 0.60 -1.01 19.41
C TYR A 255 0.17 0.14 18.50
N ASP A 256 -1.08 0.58 18.63
CA ASP A 256 -1.60 1.79 17.97
C ASP A 256 -1.15 3.07 18.70
N SER A 257 -1.52 4.24 18.18
CA SER A 257 -1.13 5.52 18.79
C SER A 257 -1.74 5.74 20.18
N ALA A 258 -2.84 5.05 20.51
CA ALA A 258 -3.48 5.08 21.82
C ALA A 258 -2.83 4.10 22.82
N GLY A 259 -1.84 3.31 22.38
CA GLY A 259 -1.14 2.32 23.21
C GLY A 259 -1.90 1.01 23.37
N ASN A 260 -2.94 0.76 22.57
CA ASN A 260 -3.64 -0.52 22.58
C ASN A 260 -2.85 -1.55 21.78
N LEU A 261 -2.83 -2.80 22.27
CA LEU A 261 -2.23 -3.91 21.57
C LEU A 261 -3.05 -4.26 20.31
N VAL A 262 -2.39 -4.23 19.15
CA VAL A 262 -2.97 -4.67 17.88
C VAL A 262 -2.96 -6.19 17.82
N SER A 263 -4.06 -6.79 17.37
CA SER A 263 -4.11 -8.25 17.15
C SER A 263 -3.23 -8.63 15.97
N THR A 264 -2.31 -9.58 16.18
CA THR A 264 -1.31 -9.97 15.17
C THR A 264 -1.21 -11.49 15.03
N LEU A 265 -0.62 -11.94 13.91
CA LEU A 265 -0.16 -13.29 13.66
C LEU A 265 1.36 -13.25 13.55
N LEU A 266 2.01 -14.10 14.32
CA LEU A 266 3.46 -14.22 14.33
C LEU A 266 3.92 -15.31 13.36
N MET A 267 4.90 -14.97 12.53
CA MET A 267 5.49 -15.88 11.55
C MET A 267 6.99 -16.03 11.79
N ASP A 268 7.44 -17.28 11.83
CA ASP A 268 8.84 -17.70 11.94
C ASP A 268 9.08 -18.98 11.12
N GLU A 269 10.29 -19.55 11.18
CA GLU A 269 10.63 -20.80 10.50
C GLU A 269 9.65 -21.96 10.79
N ALA A 270 9.10 -22.03 12.01
CA ALA A 270 8.24 -23.13 12.44
C ALA A 270 6.78 -22.93 12.01
N SER A 271 6.30 -21.69 11.98
CA SER A 271 4.92 -21.36 11.62
C SER A 271 4.70 -21.02 10.15
N ASP A 272 5.77 -20.77 9.38
CA ASP A 272 5.68 -20.46 7.94
C ASP A 272 5.12 -21.64 7.12
N PRO A 273 3.94 -21.50 6.48
CA PRO A 273 3.33 -22.56 5.69
C PRO A 273 4.17 -22.97 4.47
N ASN A 274 5.01 -22.07 3.95
CA ASN A 274 5.80 -22.29 2.74
C ASN A 274 7.25 -22.67 3.01
N ARG A 275 7.69 -22.71 4.29
CA ARG A 275 9.04 -23.11 4.72
C ARG A 275 10.17 -22.35 4.02
N ARG A 276 9.99 -21.04 3.85
CA ARG A 276 10.96 -20.09 3.29
C ARG A 276 11.66 -19.27 4.37
N PHE A 277 11.08 -19.13 5.56
CA PHE A 277 11.74 -18.47 6.68
C PHE A 277 12.89 -19.31 7.22
N SER A 278 14.01 -18.65 7.51
CA SER A 278 15.11 -19.21 8.29
C SER A 278 14.91 -18.96 9.79
N ALA A 279 15.72 -19.63 10.62
CA ALA A 279 15.78 -19.40 12.07
C ALA A 279 16.15 -17.95 12.48
N PHE A 280 16.52 -17.09 11.53
CA PHE A 280 16.95 -15.71 11.77
C PHE A 280 15.96 -14.66 11.24
N GLU A 281 14.80 -15.09 10.73
CA GLU A 281 13.79 -14.23 10.13
C GLU A 281 12.47 -14.36 10.88
N PHE A 282 11.85 -13.22 11.16
CA PHE A 282 10.61 -13.13 11.92
C PHE A 282 9.71 -12.08 11.30
N ALA A 283 8.42 -12.35 11.21
CA ALA A 283 7.43 -11.40 10.71
C ALA A 283 6.20 -11.36 11.61
N LEU A 284 5.58 -10.18 11.69
CA LEU A 284 4.39 -9.92 12.46
C LEU A 284 3.34 -9.33 11.51
N PHE A 285 2.26 -10.07 11.30
CA PHE A 285 1.15 -9.67 10.44
C PHE A 285 0.00 -9.14 11.30
N PRO A 286 -0.36 -7.85 11.22
CA PRO A 286 -1.59 -7.37 11.84
C PRO A 286 -2.79 -8.10 11.25
N GLN A 287 -3.66 -8.62 12.11
CA GLN A 287 -4.82 -9.38 11.66
C GLN A 287 -5.75 -8.46 10.86
N SER A 288 -6.06 -7.29 11.37
CA SER A 288 -6.84 -6.32 10.61
C SER A 288 -5.93 -5.41 9.79
N ARG A 289 -6.45 -4.91 8.67
CA ARG A 289 -5.87 -3.78 7.96
C ARG A 289 -5.62 -2.63 8.95
N LEU A 290 -4.46 -1.97 8.82
CA LEU A 290 -4.12 -0.82 9.66
C LEU A 290 -4.91 0.43 9.21
N GLU A 291 -5.04 1.40 10.10
CA GLU A 291 -5.71 2.67 9.77
C GLU A 291 -4.80 3.53 8.89
N TRP A 292 -5.38 4.48 8.14
CA TRP A 292 -4.62 5.43 7.32
C TRP A 292 -4.04 6.55 8.20
N GLY A 293 -2.82 7.01 7.89
CA GLY A 293 -2.19 8.16 8.54
C GLY A 293 -1.91 7.97 10.03
N GLU A 294 -1.80 6.72 10.48
CA GLU A 294 -1.73 6.33 11.88
C GLU A 294 -0.29 5.99 12.27
N LYS A 295 0.09 6.31 13.51
CA LYS A 295 1.38 5.90 14.09
C LYS A 295 1.24 4.56 14.79
N TYR A 296 2.20 3.66 14.56
CA TYR A 296 2.29 2.39 15.25
C TYR A 296 3.64 2.22 15.94
N THR A 297 3.63 1.60 17.12
CA THR A 297 4.82 1.27 17.89
C THR A 297 5.04 -0.23 17.90
N VAL A 298 6.23 -0.65 17.53
CA VAL A 298 6.67 -2.04 17.58
C VAL A 298 7.52 -2.24 18.82
N GLU A 299 7.26 -3.30 19.57
CA GLU A 299 8.12 -3.76 20.66
C GLU A 299 8.46 -5.23 20.46
N ALA A 300 9.74 -5.57 20.50
CA ALA A 300 10.19 -6.95 20.34
C ALA A 300 11.37 -7.25 21.27
N ILE A 301 11.34 -8.45 21.87
CA ILE A 301 12.39 -8.93 22.77
C ILE A 301 12.95 -10.22 22.17
N PHE A 302 14.27 -10.24 21.96
CA PHE A 302 14.99 -11.40 21.46
C PHE A 302 16.15 -11.77 22.38
N ASN A 303 16.43 -13.06 22.53
CA ASN A 303 17.72 -13.54 22.97
C ASN A 303 18.62 -13.74 21.76
N ILE A 304 19.77 -13.07 21.73
CA ILE A 304 20.77 -13.13 20.66
C ILE A 304 22.08 -13.57 21.29
N ASP A 305 22.55 -14.76 20.93
CA ASP A 305 23.79 -15.34 21.48
C ASP A 305 23.87 -15.33 23.01
N GLY A 306 22.73 -15.60 23.67
CA GLY A 306 22.61 -15.64 25.13
C GLY A 306 22.29 -14.29 25.77
N GLU A 307 22.36 -13.18 25.03
CA GLU A 307 22.04 -11.84 25.53
C GLU A 307 20.60 -11.43 25.16
N THR A 308 19.83 -10.95 26.13
CA THR A 308 18.48 -10.41 25.85
C THR A 308 18.59 -8.98 25.32
N LYS A 309 17.95 -8.72 24.19
CA LYS A 309 17.89 -7.42 23.51
C LYS A 309 16.44 -6.98 23.33
N ASP A 310 16.18 -5.75 23.72
CA ASP A 310 14.89 -5.10 23.54
C ASP A 310 14.98 -4.15 22.35
N PHE A 311 14.03 -4.29 21.43
CA PHE A 311 13.84 -3.39 20.31
C PHE A 311 12.51 -2.66 20.48
N SER A 312 12.54 -1.34 20.38
CA SER A 312 11.34 -0.51 20.27
C SER A 312 11.56 0.50 19.15
N TRP A 313 10.60 0.62 18.25
CA TRP A 313 10.60 1.64 17.21
C TRP A 313 9.19 1.94 16.72
N GLU A 314 9.04 3.08 16.06
CA GLU A 314 7.76 3.52 15.51
C GLU A 314 7.82 3.54 13.99
N PHE A 315 6.66 3.39 13.34
CA PHE A 315 6.46 3.66 11.92
C PHE A 315 5.08 4.26 11.70
N TYR A 316 4.85 4.77 10.49
CA TYR A 316 3.59 5.40 10.12
C TYR A 316 2.94 4.65 8.97
N THR A 317 1.61 4.58 8.98
CA THR A 317 0.89 4.27 7.76
C THR A 317 0.69 5.53 6.96
N ARG A 318 0.63 5.37 5.65
CA ARG A 318 0.45 6.46 4.72
C ARG A 318 -0.85 7.22 4.99
N SER A 319 -0.85 8.54 4.82
CA SER A 319 -2.08 9.33 4.81
C SER A 319 -2.75 9.31 3.43
N LEU A 320 -4.06 9.50 3.41
CA LEU A 320 -4.78 9.77 2.17
C LEU A 320 -4.51 11.21 1.70
N GLU A 321 -4.61 11.46 0.39
CA GLU A 321 -4.47 12.82 -0.18
C GLU A 321 -5.80 13.61 -0.14
N PHE A 322 -6.90 12.97 0.26
CA PHE A 322 -8.26 13.49 0.16
C PHE A 322 -9.02 13.28 1.48
N PRO A 323 -10.01 14.14 1.80
CA PRO A 323 -10.93 13.87 2.89
C PRO A 323 -11.60 12.51 2.69
N TYR A 324 -11.81 11.76 3.76
CA TYR A 324 -12.23 10.37 3.65
C TYR A 324 -13.34 9.96 4.61
N TYR A 325 -14.11 8.98 4.17
CA TYR A 325 -15.09 8.28 4.97
C TYR A 325 -14.55 6.92 5.38
N ARG A 326 -14.54 6.65 6.68
CA ARG A 326 -14.31 5.30 7.23
C ARG A 326 -15.66 4.60 7.41
N ILE A 327 -15.86 3.48 6.73
CA ILE A 327 -17.16 2.84 6.59
C ILE A 327 -17.10 1.39 7.10
N ASP A 328 -17.76 1.14 8.23
CA ASP A 328 -17.96 -0.21 8.76
C ASP A 328 -19.35 -0.80 8.39
N ALA A 329 -20.26 0.03 7.87
CA ALA A 329 -21.63 -0.34 7.55
C ALA A 329 -21.75 -1.03 6.19
N PHE A 330 -22.72 -1.95 6.07
CA PHE A 330 -23.04 -2.63 4.80
C PHE A 330 -23.95 -1.82 3.86
N ASP A 331 -24.76 -0.91 4.42
CA ASP A 331 -25.61 0.01 3.67
C ASP A 331 -25.57 1.37 4.36
N ILE A 332 -25.14 2.41 3.63
CA ILE A 332 -24.96 3.75 4.17
C ILE A 332 -25.26 4.82 3.13
N GLU A 333 -25.79 5.96 3.59
CA GLU A 333 -25.89 7.19 2.81
C GLU A 333 -25.00 8.27 3.46
N LEU A 334 -24.15 8.91 2.66
CA LEU A 334 -23.18 9.90 3.11
C LEU A 334 -23.31 11.22 2.34
N PRO A 335 -23.21 12.38 3.02
CA PRO A 335 -23.22 13.68 2.35
C PRO A 335 -21.87 13.95 1.67
N VAL A 336 -21.87 14.54 0.48
CA VAL A 336 -20.63 14.95 -0.22
C VAL A 336 -20.81 16.31 -0.89
N ARG A 337 -19.75 17.11 -0.95
CA ARG A 337 -19.76 18.38 -1.68
C ARG A 337 -19.52 18.17 -3.17
N SER A 338 -20.24 18.93 -3.99
CA SER A 338 -20.09 18.90 -5.45
C SER A 338 -18.70 19.41 -5.86
N GLY A 339 -18.01 18.70 -6.75
CA GLY A 339 -16.66 19.02 -7.23
C GLY A 339 -15.52 18.58 -6.31
N GLN A 340 -15.80 18.17 -5.07
CA GLN A 340 -14.78 17.66 -4.15
C GLN A 340 -14.46 16.19 -4.45
N THR A 341 -13.20 15.80 -4.25
CA THR A 341 -12.79 14.39 -4.29
C THR A 341 -12.68 13.87 -2.87
N TYR A 342 -13.26 12.69 -2.63
CA TYR A 342 -13.19 11.99 -1.35
C TYR A 342 -12.63 10.58 -1.53
N ALA A 343 -12.03 10.06 -0.46
CA ALA A 343 -11.75 8.63 -0.33
C ALA A 343 -12.84 7.94 0.51
N PHE A 344 -13.18 6.72 0.16
CA PHE A 344 -14.18 5.90 0.85
C PHE A 344 -13.48 4.61 1.25
N TYR A 345 -13.01 4.57 2.49
CA TYR A 345 -12.35 3.42 3.06
C TYR A 345 -13.40 2.50 3.71
N PHE A 346 -13.59 1.33 3.11
CA PHE A 346 -14.47 0.28 3.62
C PHE A 346 -13.66 -0.64 4.50
N VAL A 347 -13.96 -0.64 5.80
CA VAL A 347 -13.22 -1.46 6.76
C VAL A 347 -13.55 -2.93 6.50
N PRO A 348 -12.55 -3.79 6.22
CA PRO A 348 -12.79 -5.20 5.97
C PRO A 348 -13.51 -5.85 7.16
N ALA A 349 -14.64 -6.51 6.91
CA ALA A 349 -15.43 -7.20 7.92
C ALA A 349 -14.74 -8.47 8.44
N ASN A 350 -13.84 -9.04 7.63
CA ASN A 350 -13.01 -10.19 7.96
C ASN A 350 -11.78 -10.23 7.03
N GLY A 351 -10.86 -11.18 7.28
CA GLY A 351 -9.62 -11.32 6.53
C GLY A 351 -9.76 -11.72 5.04
N THR A 352 -10.97 -11.94 4.53
CA THR A 352 -11.23 -12.28 3.11
C THR A 352 -12.13 -11.26 2.40
N ASP A 353 -12.49 -10.18 3.09
CA ASP A 353 -13.41 -9.16 2.59
C ASP A 353 -12.70 -8.17 1.66
N LEU A 354 -12.88 -8.36 0.36
CA LEU A 354 -12.25 -7.56 -0.70
C LEU A 354 -13.30 -6.99 -1.67
N ILE A 355 -13.12 -5.72 -2.04
CA ILE A 355 -13.90 -5.07 -3.10
C ILE A 355 -13.10 -5.14 -4.40
N ARG A 356 -13.50 -6.05 -5.27
CA ARG A 356 -12.87 -6.31 -6.58
C ARG A 356 -13.59 -5.62 -7.72
N SER A 357 -14.82 -5.19 -7.53
CA SER A 357 -15.54 -4.40 -8.52
C SER A 357 -16.60 -3.56 -7.85
N TYR A 358 -17.04 -2.54 -8.57
CA TYR A 358 -18.21 -1.77 -8.19
C TYR A 358 -19.00 -1.38 -9.44
N ARG A 359 -20.28 -1.14 -9.25
CA ARG A 359 -21.14 -0.53 -10.25
C ARG A 359 -21.92 0.62 -9.63
N TYR A 360 -22.29 1.61 -10.42
CA TYR A 360 -23.03 2.76 -9.92
C TYR A 360 -24.11 3.25 -10.87
N ARG A 361 -25.13 3.88 -10.27
CA ARG A 361 -26.18 4.64 -10.96
C ARG A 361 -26.16 6.09 -10.50
N TYR A 362 -26.46 7.00 -11.42
CA TYR A 362 -26.53 8.43 -11.16
C TYR A 362 -27.66 9.09 -11.97
N PRO A 363 -28.28 10.17 -11.45
CA PRO A 363 -29.27 10.96 -12.18
C PRO A 363 -28.68 11.67 -13.41
N SER A 364 -29.56 12.04 -14.35
CA SER A 364 -29.19 12.87 -15.49
C SER A 364 -28.74 14.26 -15.02
N GLY A 365 -27.51 14.64 -15.37
CA GLY A 365 -26.92 15.94 -14.97
C GLY A 365 -25.78 15.81 -13.95
N VAL A 366 -25.65 14.65 -13.30
CA VAL A 366 -24.52 14.33 -12.44
C VAL A 366 -23.38 13.73 -13.27
N SER A 367 -22.16 14.20 -13.04
CA SER A 367 -20.94 13.52 -13.50
C SER A 367 -20.24 12.84 -12.34
N VAL A 368 -19.73 11.64 -12.60
CA VAL A 368 -19.10 10.77 -11.61
C VAL A 368 -17.71 10.38 -12.12
N SER A 369 -16.69 10.65 -11.30
CA SER A 369 -15.37 10.05 -11.43
C SER A 369 -15.16 9.12 -10.26
N ALA A 370 -14.82 7.85 -10.53
CA ALA A 370 -14.59 6.85 -9.50
C ALA A 370 -13.43 5.94 -9.93
N ASP A 371 -12.56 5.62 -8.99
CA ASP A 371 -11.42 4.73 -9.16
C ASP A 371 -11.07 4.04 -7.83
N PHE A 372 -10.32 2.95 -7.88
CA PHE A 372 -9.74 2.34 -6.68
C PHE A 372 -8.47 3.09 -6.27
N ILE A 373 -8.30 3.29 -4.96
CA ILE A 373 -6.99 3.56 -4.34
C ILE A 373 -6.34 2.21 -3.98
N ASP A 374 -7.14 1.30 -3.43
CA ASP A 374 -6.83 -0.12 -3.20
C ASP A 374 -8.12 -0.94 -3.12
N LEU A 375 -8.03 -2.26 -2.93
CA LEU A 375 -9.18 -3.19 -2.92
C LEU A 375 -10.22 -2.95 -1.82
N ASN A 376 -9.99 -2.04 -0.87
CA ASN A 376 -11.00 -1.65 0.11
C ASN A 376 -11.14 -0.12 0.24
N THR A 377 -10.61 0.65 -0.71
CA THR A 377 -10.68 2.11 -0.70
C THR A 377 -10.97 2.65 -2.09
N LEU A 378 -12.09 3.35 -2.24
CA LEU A 378 -12.46 4.04 -3.48
C LEU A 378 -12.12 5.52 -3.41
N LYS A 379 -11.67 6.10 -4.51
CA LYS A 379 -11.60 7.55 -4.74
C LYS A 379 -12.78 7.94 -5.60
N ILE A 380 -13.64 8.83 -5.11
CA ILE A 380 -14.86 9.25 -5.83
C ILE A 380 -14.97 10.77 -5.80
N SER A 381 -15.31 11.36 -6.94
CA SER A 381 -15.71 12.76 -7.07
C SER A 381 -17.01 12.86 -7.86
N LEU A 382 -17.94 13.65 -7.34
CA LEU A 382 -19.25 13.89 -7.95
C LEU A 382 -19.37 15.37 -8.30
N ASN A 383 -19.95 15.69 -9.45
CA ASN A 383 -20.33 17.05 -9.80
C ASN A 383 -21.79 17.06 -10.26
N GLY A 384 -22.62 17.81 -9.54
CA GLY A 384 -24.06 17.90 -9.74
C GLY A 384 -24.69 18.96 -8.82
N THR A 385 -26.01 18.86 -8.65
CA THR A 385 -26.84 19.80 -7.89
C THR A 385 -27.21 19.25 -6.51
N LEU A 386 -27.51 20.15 -5.57
CA LEU A 386 -27.86 19.78 -4.20
C LEU A 386 -29.07 18.86 -4.14
N GLY A 387 -28.95 17.79 -3.35
CA GLY A 387 -29.98 16.78 -3.13
C GLY A 387 -29.95 15.60 -4.11
N GLU A 388 -29.17 15.67 -5.19
CA GLU A 388 -28.98 14.51 -6.07
C GLU A 388 -28.18 13.41 -5.38
N THR A 389 -28.55 12.15 -5.63
CA THR A 389 -27.93 10.99 -5.00
C THR A 389 -27.37 10.03 -6.04
N VAL A 390 -26.13 9.58 -5.85
CA VAL A 390 -25.48 8.53 -6.64
C VAL A 390 -25.38 7.27 -5.80
N SER A 391 -25.75 6.12 -6.35
CA SER A 391 -25.73 4.84 -5.64
C SER A 391 -24.67 3.91 -6.22
N PHE A 392 -23.83 3.34 -5.36
CA PHE A 392 -22.81 2.35 -5.65
C PHE A 392 -23.19 1.01 -5.04
N GLU A 393 -22.98 -0.06 -5.81
CA GLU A 393 -23.06 -1.45 -5.35
C GLU A 393 -21.67 -2.08 -5.54
N LEU A 394 -21.12 -2.63 -4.45
CA LEU A 394 -19.78 -3.17 -4.38
C LEU A 394 -19.81 -4.71 -4.47
N SER A 395 -18.72 -5.32 -4.93
CA SER A 395 -18.64 -6.78 -5.17
C SER A 395 -18.75 -7.65 -3.91
N ASP A 396 -18.49 -7.06 -2.75
CA ASP A 396 -18.61 -7.69 -1.43
C ASP A 396 -20.05 -7.64 -0.87
N GLY A 397 -20.98 -7.02 -1.60
CA GLY A 397 -22.38 -6.85 -1.20
C GLY A 397 -22.69 -5.54 -0.48
N ARG A 398 -21.72 -4.65 -0.24
CA ARG A 398 -21.98 -3.33 0.34
C ARG A 398 -22.68 -2.40 -0.65
N THR A 399 -23.51 -1.51 -0.12
CA THR A 399 -24.17 -0.43 -0.86
C THR A 399 -23.79 0.92 -0.27
N LEU A 400 -23.38 1.85 -1.12
CA LEU A 400 -23.01 3.22 -0.75
C LEU A 400 -23.86 4.23 -1.53
N ARG A 401 -24.58 5.09 -0.83
CA ARG A 401 -25.31 6.22 -1.40
C ARG A 401 -24.60 7.52 -1.08
N LEU A 402 -24.33 8.33 -2.09
CA LEU A 402 -23.66 9.61 -1.96
C LEU A 402 -24.63 10.72 -2.33
N ARG A 403 -25.02 11.54 -1.35
CA ARG A 403 -25.97 12.64 -1.54
C ARG A 403 -25.23 13.97 -1.63
N ILE A 404 -25.33 14.65 -2.76
CA ILE A 404 -24.73 15.97 -2.96
C ILE A 404 -25.36 16.96 -1.99
N SER A 405 -24.55 17.56 -1.12
CA SER A 405 -24.96 18.39 0.01
C SER A 405 -24.06 19.63 0.11
N GLU A 406 -24.51 20.65 0.84
CA GLU A 406 -23.71 21.87 1.10
C GLU A 406 -22.52 21.55 2.03
N THR A 407 -22.72 20.60 2.93
CA THR A 407 -21.76 20.18 3.93
C THR A 407 -21.41 18.71 3.73
N ASP A 408 -20.31 18.29 4.33
CA ASP A 408 -19.92 16.88 4.40
C ASP A 408 -19.51 16.54 5.85
N THR A 409 -19.20 15.27 6.08
CA THR A 409 -18.79 14.75 7.40
C THR A 409 -17.51 13.92 7.27
N ALA A 410 -16.72 14.20 6.23
CA ALA A 410 -15.52 13.45 5.95
C ALA A 410 -14.39 13.82 6.92
N ILE A 411 -13.51 12.86 7.18
CA ILE A 411 -12.33 13.02 8.02
C ILE A 411 -11.19 13.55 7.15
N TRP A 412 -10.49 14.60 7.59
CA TRP A 412 -9.31 15.09 6.89
C TRP A 412 -8.04 14.31 7.27
N PRO A 413 -7.24 13.81 6.30
CA PRO A 413 -6.02 13.06 6.58
C PRO A 413 -4.95 13.93 7.25
N GLY A 414 -4.19 13.35 8.20
CA GLY A 414 -3.12 14.05 8.92
C GLY A 414 -3.59 14.81 10.17
N TRP A 415 -4.87 14.73 10.50
CA TRP A 415 -5.43 15.39 11.67
C TRP A 415 -5.50 14.42 12.87
N GLY A 416 -5.36 13.09 12.69
CA GLY A 416 -5.56 12.16 13.81
C GLY A 416 -6.88 12.41 14.54
N ASN A 417 -6.92 12.17 15.85
CA ASN A 417 -8.04 12.55 16.72
C ASN A 417 -7.97 14.03 17.16
N CYS A 418 -7.44 14.92 16.31
CA CYS A 418 -7.29 16.32 16.62
C CYS A 418 -8.61 17.06 16.47
N THR A 419 -8.85 17.97 17.41
CA THR A 419 -10.00 18.86 17.41
C THR A 419 -9.56 20.19 16.79
N PRO A 420 -10.25 20.71 15.76
CA PRO A 420 -10.04 22.06 15.25
C PRO A 420 -10.51 23.08 16.30
N ASP A 421 -9.68 23.29 17.31
CA ASP A 421 -10.02 24.09 18.49
C ASP A 421 -9.57 25.55 18.37
N GLY A 422 -8.62 25.84 17.47
CA GLY A 422 -8.04 27.15 17.26
C GLY A 422 -6.78 27.42 18.08
N ASP A 423 -6.21 26.42 18.77
CA ASP A 423 -4.97 26.55 19.53
C ASP A 423 -3.78 26.19 18.64
N VAL A 424 -2.99 27.17 18.23
CA VAL A 424 -1.83 26.99 17.33
C VAL A 424 -0.58 27.71 17.84
N ALA A 425 -0.69 28.36 19.00
CA ALA A 425 0.37 29.09 19.63
C ALA A 425 0.62 28.58 21.07
N PRO A 426 1.85 28.66 21.58
CA PRO A 426 3.09 28.97 20.87
C PRO A 426 3.42 27.95 19.75
N LEU A 427 4.00 28.44 18.65
CA LEU A 427 4.36 27.60 17.51
C LEU A 427 5.29 26.44 17.96
N GLY A 428 4.88 25.20 17.66
CA GLY A 428 5.60 23.98 18.04
C GLY A 428 5.50 23.58 19.52
N ASN A 429 4.72 24.31 20.33
CA ASN A 429 4.48 24.01 21.74
C ASN A 429 3.17 24.66 22.24
N ARG A 430 2.02 24.22 21.69
CA ARG A 430 0.66 24.68 22.06
C ARG A 430 0.42 24.63 23.56
N ASP A 431 -0.30 25.61 24.08
CA ASP A 431 -0.50 25.80 25.52
C ASP A 431 -1.90 25.42 26.03
N GLY A 432 -2.79 24.96 25.14
CA GLY A 432 -4.16 24.58 25.46
C GLY A 432 -5.13 25.77 25.52
N GLN A 433 -4.71 26.99 25.15
CA GLN A 433 -5.53 28.20 25.28
C GLN A 433 -5.65 28.99 23.98
N VAL A 434 -6.86 29.07 23.45
CA VAL A 434 -7.16 29.94 22.29
C VAL A 434 -7.14 31.41 22.70
N ASN A 435 -6.14 32.15 22.24
CA ASN A 435 -5.90 33.56 22.50
C ASN A 435 -5.47 34.32 21.23
N ILE A 436 -5.08 35.60 21.38
CA ILE A 436 -4.71 36.45 20.23
C ILE A 436 -3.41 35.97 19.56
N GLY A 437 -2.55 35.28 20.31
CA GLY A 437 -1.34 34.64 19.78
C GLY A 437 -1.66 33.61 18.70
N ASP A 438 -2.70 32.81 18.91
CA ASP A 438 -3.15 31.79 17.96
C ASP A 438 -3.67 32.41 16.67
N ALA A 439 -4.51 33.44 16.79
CA ALA A 439 -5.01 34.17 15.62
C ALA A 439 -3.87 34.78 14.79
N LEU A 440 -2.80 35.23 15.47
CA LEU A 440 -1.63 35.79 14.80
C LEU A 440 -0.79 34.70 14.11
N VAL A 441 -0.64 33.51 14.68
CA VAL A 441 0.05 32.38 14.06
C VAL A 441 -0.74 31.85 12.86
N ALA A 442 -2.06 31.63 13.02
CA ALA A 442 -2.93 31.23 11.92
C ALA A 442 -2.93 32.24 10.76
N LEU A 443 -2.88 33.54 11.06
CA LEU A 443 -2.74 34.58 10.03
C LEU A 443 -1.40 34.47 9.27
N ARG A 444 -0.31 34.10 9.94
CA ARG A 444 0.99 33.89 9.27
C ARG A 444 0.96 32.67 8.37
N PHE A 445 0.30 31.59 8.79
CA PHE A 445 0.07 30.43 7.93
C PHE A 445 -0.74 30.82 6.69
N ALA A 446 -1.87 31.52 6.88
CA ALA A 446 -2.73 31.98 5.79
C ALA A 446 -2.02 32.92 4.79
N LEU A 447 -1.02 33.68 5.25
CA LEU A 447 -0.21 34.57 4.43
C LEU A 447 1.06 33.89 3.85
N GLY A 448 1.29 32.61 4.16
CA GLY A 448 2.48 31.86 3.73
C GLY A 448 3.80 32.37 4.34
N LEU A 449 3.73 33.07 5.48
CA LEU A 449 4.90 33.59 6.20
C LEU A 449 5.55 32.50 7.07
N GLU A 450 4.80 31.46 7.40
CA GLU A 450 5.23 30.28 8.16
C GLU A 450 4.64 29.02 7.51
N THR A 451 5.34 27.89 7.59
CA THR A 451 4.86 26.61 7.06
C THR A 451 4.27 25.78 8.20
N PRO A 452 2.95 25.53 8.21
CA PRO A 452 2.31 24.77 9.28
C PRO A 452 2.71 23.29 9.22
N SER A 453 2.93 22.67 10.38
CA SER A 453 2.96 21.20 10.50
C SER A 453 1.57 20.62 10.25
N ASP A 454 1.46 19.30 10.10
CA ASP A 454 0.14 18.66 9.89
C ASP A 454 -0.79 18.82 11.11
N GLU A 455 -0.19 18.86 12.31
CA GLU A 455 -0.93 19.13 13.54
C GLU A 455 -1.36 20.61 13.61
N ASP A 456 -0.52 21.55 13.17
CA ASP A 456 -0.90 22.96 13.06
C ASP A 456 -2.02 23.16 12.04
N LYS A 457 -2.02 22.44 10.91
CA LYS A 457 -3.11 22.46 9.93
C LYS A 457 -4.43 22.08 10.58
N CYS A 458 -4.44 21.04 11.39
CA CYS A 458 -5.65 20.63 12.09
C CYS A 458 -6.20 21.71 13.03
N HIS A 459 -5.37 22.20 13.95
CA HIS A 459 -5.83 23.13 14.96
C HIS A 459 -6.14 24.52 14.38
N ALA A 460 -5.47 24.91 13.29
CA ALA A 460 -5.65 26.20 12.65
C ALA A 460 -6.89 26.28 11.77
N ASP A 461 -7.24 25.21 11.05
CA ASP A 461 -8.36 25.22 10.09
C ASP A 461 -9.68 24.99 10.83
N VAL A 462 -10.22 26.11 11.32
CA VAL A 462 -11.44 26.20 12.15
C VAL A 462 -12.59 26.87 11.41
N ALA A 463 -12.36 27.30 10.16
CA ALA A 463 -13.33 27.91 9.30
C ALA A 463 -13.65 27.01 8.08
N PRO A 464 -14.87 27.10 7.53
CA PRO A 464 -16.01 27.87 8.03
C PRO A 464 -16.58 27.38 9.38
N ILE A 465 -17.31 28.26 10.06
CA ILE A 465 -18.17 27.86 11.18
C ILE A 465 -19.54 27.49 10.64
N GLU A 466 -19.98 26.26 10.88
CA GLU A 466 -21.28 25.73 10.50
C GLU A 466 -22.03 25.28 11.75
N ASN A 467 -23.29 25.72 11.93
CA ASN A 467 -24.11 25.41 13.12
C ASN A 467 -23.42 25.74 14.47
N GLY A 468 -22.51 26.72 14.46
CA GLY A 468 -21.81 27.17 15.64
C GLY A 468 -20.58 26.34 16.00
N VAL A 469 -20.19 25.34 15.20
CA VAL A 469 -18.96 24.54 15.36
C VAL A 469 -18.05 24.66 14.10
N PRO A 470 -16.74 24.41 14.19
CA PRO A 470 -15.85 24.33 13.04
C PRO A 470 -16.24 23.23 12.07
N ALA A 471 -16.13 23.56 10.78
CA ALA A 471 -16.30 22.62 9.67
C ALA A 471 -15.09 22.77 8.73
N PRO A 472 -13.93 22.19 9.10
CA PRO A 472 -12.67 22.40 8.40
C PRO A 472 -12.72 22.03 6.92
N ASP A 473 -12.06 22.84 6.09
CA ASP A 473 -12.08 22.67 4.62
C ASP A 473 -10.73 22.27 4.00
N GLY A 474 -9.74 22.01 4.85
CA GLY A 474 -8.38 21.63 4.49
C GLY A 474 -7.47 22.83 4.20
N GLN A 475 -7.93 24.08 4.35
CA GLN A 475 -7.16 25.28 4.04
C GLN A 475 -7.09 26.23 5.24
N ILE A 476 -5.87 26.61 5.62
CA ILE A 476 -5.70 27.72 6.57
C ILE A 476 -5.76 29.04 5.79
N THR A 477 -6.85 29.77 5.98
CA THR A 477 -7.14 31.05 5.33
C THR A 477 -7.21 32.20 6.35
N ILE A 478 -7.42 33.41 5.86
CA ILE A 478 -7.71 34.57 6.73
C ILE A 478 -9.04 34.36 7.48
N GLY A 479 -9.95 33.53 6.95
CA GLY A 479 -11.20 33.16 7.60
C GLY A 479 -10.95 32.45 8.93
N ASP A 480 -10.01 31.52 8.96
CA ASP A 480 -9.57 30.77 10.13
C ASP A 480 -9.01 31.68 11.21
N ALA A 481 -8.04 32.52 10.84
CA ALA A 481 -7.47 33.50 11.75
C ALA A 481 -8.53 34.42 12.37
N LEU A 482 -9.57 34.79 11.60
CA LEU A 482 -10.68 35.59 12.10
C LEU A 482 -11.58 34.81 13.06
N VAL A 483 -11.84 33.54 12.79
CA VAL A 483 -12.62 32.65 13.65
C VAL A 483 -11.89 32.41 14.98
N ILE A 484 -10.59 32.13 14.94
CA ILE A 484 -9.72 32.03 16.13
C ILE A 484 -9.74 33.34 16.93
N LEU A 485 -9.58 34.49 16.26
CA LEU A 485 -9.64 35.79 16.92
C LEU A 485 -10.97 36.03 17.63
N ARG A 486 -12.09 35.65 17.01
CA ARG A 486 -13.41 35.78 17.62
C ARG A 486 -13.54 34.86 18.84
N LYS A 487 -13.01 33.63 18.80
CA LYS A 487 -13.00 32.71 19.94
C LYS A 487 -12.13 33.25 21.08
N ALA A 488 -10.93 33.74 20.77
CA ALA A 488 -10.03 34.40 21.72
C ALA A 488 -10.65 35.63 22.41
N LEU A 489 -11.54 36.35 21.72
CA LEU A 489 -12.28 37.49 22.27
C LEU A 489 -13.59 37.09 22.99
N GLY A 490 -13.88 35.79 23.09
CA GLY A 490 -15.10 35.28 23.72
C GLY A 490 -16.39 35.57 22.95
N LEU A 491 -16.29 35.85 21.65
CA LEU A 491 -17.45 36.15 20.80
C LEU A 491 -18.16 34.87 20.33
N ILE A 492 -17.48 33.72 20.41
CA ILE A 492 -17.94 32.38 20.00
C ILE A 492 -17.23 31.32 20.90
N THR A 493 -17.86 30.18 21.17
CA THR A 493 -17.49 29.30 22.30
C THR A 493 -17.60 27.80 22.05
N TRP A 494 -17.60 27.32 20.80
CA TRP A 494 -17.79 25.89 20.54
C TRP A 494 -16.81 24.98 21.26
#